data_AF-A0A1B3SM37-F1
#
_entry.id   AF-A0A1B3SM37-F1
#
_cell.length_a   1.000
_cell.length_b   1.000
_cell.length_c   1.000
_cell.angle_alpha   90.00
_cell.angle_beta   90.00
_cell.angle_gamma   90.00
#
_symmetry.space_group_name_H-M   'P 1'
#
loop_
_entity.id
_entity.type
_entity.pdbx_description
1 polymer ?
#
loop_
_entity_poly.entity_id
_entity_poly.type
_entity_poly.pdbx_seq_one_letter_code
_entity_poly.pdbx_strand_id
1 'polypeptide(L)'
;MKKLLSLLAATGLVATSSSVAVACNKNNDASTTQDDGKIIDLSEMSIKELGDINGSEATPSVATIVKAINAKNSNYGLAENDVEFEGAATNSKATIKAKTSSSKFINSVEVTYSYNQVLDLSKLQNKELGEVIGRGTSPVISDLIRAITLKNSSYNLSENDVEIDGSATNSKATIKAKADSKKFTGSVEVTYTYKQQSSQIDLANLTTKDLGEIKSIQENMPSLAEIVKAINEKNENTNLTELDVELGEGQTNEKATINAKSDSPVFKGTVEVTYTYKAVKSMDMSLVEQAIKGEGDFGAQNPAICKLGITIDPDKNKDEEQAFATLKDYTQKLLNLAAIQGLNLDLNKLLEMITLSYYSDDNSSVLHKNGEVIKSFKISLKEGMNYHIDGYYVTGEIKARFVTKVDINTVIVGNDIGEIEPKSSSAAAPATAIKDALKVKYANFLEENKCNEHSFDVDYKQVKLNSDKSAGTAILPKLVGMNQIFYNTKEVSFTVKK
;
A
#
# COMPACT_ATOMS: atom_id res chain seq x y z
N MET A 1 -1.31 13.37 -20.44
CA MET A 1 -0.06 14.12 -20.18
C MET A 1 1.18 13.20 -20.17
N LYS A 2 1.21 12.00 -20.74
CA LYS A 2 1.57 11.63 -22.14
C LYS A 2 2.68 12.40 -22.91
N LYS A 3 3.39 13.39 -22.31
CA LYS A 3 4.47 14.14 -23.02
C LYS A 3 5.83 14.15 -22.33
N LEU A 4 6.01 13.39 -21.24
CA LEU A 4 7.31 13.27 -20.54
C LEU A 4 8.12 12.01 -20.92
N LEU A 5 7.51 10.99 -21.55
CA LEU A 5 8.21 9.74 -21.90
C LEU A 5 8.93 9.76 -23.27
N SER A 6 8.73 10.78 -24.11
CA SER A 6 9.32 10.82 -25.46
C SER A 6 10.71 11.45 -25.53
N LEU A 7 11.34 11.76 -24.39
CA LEU A 7 12.63 12.50 -24.32
C LEU A 7 13.83 11.67 -23.81
N LEU A 8 13.65 10.36 -23.56
CA LEU A 8 14.74 9.46 -23.15
C LEU A 8 15.11 8.41 -24.20
N ALA A 9 14.57 8.52 -25.43
CA ALA A 9 14.86 7.62 -26.55
C ALA A 9 15.77 8.25 -27.63
N ALA A 10 16.43 9.38 -27.32
CA ALA A 10 17.25 10.11 -28.28
C ALA A 10 18.61 10.47 -27.68
N THR A 11 19.46 9.47 -27.46
CA THR A 11 20.94 9.59 -27.36
C THR A 11 21.51 8.17 -27.31
N GLY A 12 21.81 7.58 -28.46
CA GLY A 12 23.21 7.20 -28.69
C GLY A 12 23.35 5.99 -29.61
N LEU A 13 22.78 6.09 -30.82
CA LEU A 13 23.19 5.28 -31.97
C LEU A 13 24.35 6.03 -32.63
N VAL A 14 25.59 5.54 -32.47
CA VAL A 14 26.69 5.86 -33.41
C VAL A 14 27.48 4.61 -33.74
N ALA A 15 27.25 4.16 -34.97
CA ALA A 15 28.19 3.60 -35.93
C ALA A 15 29.00 2.35 -35.56
N THR A 16 28.53 1.24 -36.13
CA THR A 16 29.37 0.21 -36.75
C THR A 16 30.45 0.83 -37.65
N SER A 17 31.70 0.48 -37.41
CA SER A 17 32.70 0.39 -38.48
C SER A 17 33.45 -0.92 -38.35
N SER A 18 33.19 -1.78 -39.33
CA SER A 18 33.90 -3.00 -39.61
C SER A 18 35.35 -2.71 -39.98
N SER A 19 36.29 -3.33 -39.28
CA SER A 19 37.65 -3.54 -39.75
C SER A 19 38.09 -4.92 -39.31
N VAL A 20 38.05 -5.87 -40.24
CA VAL A 20 38.70 -7.17 -40.09
C VAL A 20 40.18 -6.94 -40.35
N ALA A 21 41.02 -7.14 -39.33
CA ALA A 21 42.44 -7.38 -39.49
C ALA A 21 42.74 -8.76 -38.89
N VAL A 22 42.95 -9.73 -39.78
CA VAL A 22 43.54 -11.02 -39.43
C VAL A 22 45.03 -10.80 -39.27
N ALA A 23 45.53 -10.91 -38.05
CA ALA A 23 46.94 -11.13 -37.78
C ALA A 23 47.07 -12.43 -36.99
N CYS A 24 47.34 -13.52 -37.69
CA CYS A 24 47.93 -14.70 -37.08
C CYS A 24 49.28 -14.28 -36.52
N ASN A 25 49.42 -14.21 -35.19
CA ASN A 25 50.72 -14.36 -34.57
C ASN A 25 50.78 -15.71 -33.89
N LYS A 26 51.48 -16.61 -34.57
CA LYS A 26 51.82 -17.95 -34.14
C LYS A 26 52.99 -17.82 -33.18
N ASN A 27 52.77 -18.12 -31.90
CA ASN A 27 53.77 -18.58 -30.93
C ASN A 27 52.92 -19.30 -29.85
N ASN A 28 52.82 -20.63 -29.86
CA ASN A 28 53.81 -21.50 -29.23
C ASN A 28 54.54 -20.77 -28.11
N ASP A 29 53.90 -20.73 -26.94
CA ASP A 29 54.56 -21.18 -25.72
C ASP A 29 53.50 -21.61 -24.71
N ALA A 30 53.54 -22.90 -24.38
CA ALA A 30 53.04 -23.39 -23.12
C ALA A 30 53.94 -22.80 -22.02
N SER A 31 53.68 -21.55 -21.66
CA SER A 31 54.30 -20.90 -20.53
C SER A 31 53.37 -21.03 -19.33
N THR A 32 53.77 -21.89 -18.41
CA THR A 32 53.46 -21.76 -16.99
C THR A 32 53.93 -20.38 -16.53
N THR A 33 53.06 -19.38 -16.61
CA THR A 33 53.34 -18.06 -16.04
C THR A 33 53.16 -18.12 -14.55
N GLN A 34 54.29 -18.05 -13.85
CA GLN A 34 54.36 -17.45 -12.53
C GLN A 34 53.69 -16.07 -12.55
N ASP A 35 53.00 -15.82 -11.45
CA ASP A 35 52.16 -14.68 -11.12
C ASP A 35 52.99 -13.40 -10.92
N ASP A 36 53.31 -12.71 -12.02
CA ASP A 36 53.92 -11.37 -12.00
C ASP A 36 52.84 -10.30 -11.76
N GLY A 37 52.13 -10.35 -10.63
CA GLY A 37 51.36 -9.23 -10.05
C GLY A 37 50.49 -8.39 -11.00
N LYS A 38 50.03 -8.95 -12.13
CA LYS A 38 49.33 -8.18 -13.17
C LYS A 38 47.91 -7.91 -12.70
N ILE A 39 47.61 -6.64 -12.46
CA ILE A 39 46.27 -6.18 -12.13
C ILE A 39 45.38 -6.34 -13.38
N ILE A 40 44.22 -6.98 -13.21
CA ILE A 40 43.21 -7.24 -14.24
C ILE A 40 42.13 -6.15 -14.17
N ASP A 41 41.83 -5.49 -15.28
CA ASP A 41 40.75 -4.52 -15.38
C ASP A 41 39.41 -5.24 -15.66
N LEU A 42 38.44 -5.12 -14.74
CA LEU A 42 37.13 -5.74 -14.90
C LEU A 42 36.39 -5.22 -16.15
N SER A 43 36.60 -3.97 -16.54
CA SER A 43 35.89 -3.35 -17.68
C SER A 43 36.26 -4.01 -19.02
N GLU A 44 37.44 -4.62 -19.09
CA GLU A 44 37.99 -5.35 -20.24
C GLU A 44 37.56 -6.82 -20.30
N MET A 45 36.66 -7.27 -19.41
CA MET A 45 36.13 -8.63 -19.40
C MET A 45 35.54 -9.02 -20.77
N SER A 46 36.00 -10.14 -21.32
CA SER A 46 35.67 -10.57 -22.67
C SER A 46 34.23 -11.08 -22.82
N ILE A 47 33.72 -11.85 -21.85
CA ILE A 47 32.35 -12.39 -21.88
C ILE A 47 31.56 -11.83 -20.70
N LYS A 48 30.61 -10.95 -21.00
CA LYS A 48 29.73 -10.27 -20.03
C LYS A 48 28.34 -10.92 -19.91
N GLU A 49 27.93 -11.69 -20.92
CA GLU A 49 26.69 -12.47 -20.91
C GLU A 49 26.93 -13.84 -20.26
N LEU A 50 26.46 -14.00 -19.03
CA LEU A 50 26.71 -15.19 -18.22
C LEU A 50 25.70 -16.32 -18.50
N GLY A 51 24.61 -16.03 -19.19
CA GLY A 51 23.53 -16.97 -19.51
C GLY A 51 22.67 -17.31 -18.28
N ASP A 52 22.12 -18.52 -18.24
CA ASP A 52 21.29 -18.97 -17.12
C ASP A 52 22.12 -19.21 -15.86
N ILE A 53 21.72 -18.58 -14.77
CA ILE A 53 22.30 -18.77 -13.44
C ILE A 53 21.21 -19.08 -12.43
N ASN A 54 21.55 -19.87 -11.41
CA ASN A 54 20.58 -20.36 -10.42
C ASN A 54 21.06 -20.02 -9.01
N GLY A 55 20.13 -19.73 -8.09
CA GLY A 55 20.43 -19.48 -6.69
C GLY A 55 19.21 -19.58 -5.78
N SER A 56 19.42 -19.63 -4.46
CA SER A 56 18.32 -19.77 -3.49
C SER A 56 17.60 -18.47 -3.17
N GLU A 57 18.28 -17.34 -3.36
CA GLU A 57 17.79 -16.01 -2.98
C GLU A 57 16.95 -15.36 -4.10
N ALA A 58 16.23 -14.29 -3.79
CA ALA A 58 15.42 -13.58 -4.79
C ALA A 58 16.25 -12.90 -5.90
N THR A 59 17.52 -12.60 -5.62
CA THR A 59 18.52 -12.05 -6.55
C THR A 59 19.85 -12.80 -6.34
N PRO A 60 20.74 -12.87 -7.34
CA PRO A 60 21.99 -13.59 -7.19
C PRO A 60 22.95 -12.92 -6.19
N SER A 61 23.65 -13.71 -5.40
CA SER A 61 24.74 -13.23 -4.55
C SER A 61 26.01 -12.96 -5.37
N VAL A 62 26.95 -12.20 -4.78
CA VAL A 62 28.27 -11.98 -5.39
C VAL A 62 28.96 -13.31 -5.67
N ALA A 63 28.91 -14.27 -4.74
CA ALA A 63 29.43 -15.62 -4.94
C ALA A 63 28.88 -16.32 -6.18
N THR A 64 27.56 -16.24 -6.42
CA THR A 64 26.90 -16.83 -7.60
C THR A 64 27.39 -16.18 -8.89
N ILE A 65 27.47 -14.85 -8.91
CA ILE A 65 27.95 -14.11 -10.08
C ILE A 65 29.43 -14.39 -10.37
N VAL A 66 30.28 -14.39 -9.35
CA VAL A 66 31.72 -14.71 -9.48
C VAL A 66 31.91 -16.12 -10.06
N LYS A 67 31.15 -17.10 -9.55
CA LYS A 67 31.18 -18.47 -10.07
C LYS A 67 30.80 -18.53 -11.56
N ALA A 68 29.75 -17.80 -11.95
CA ALA A 68 29.29 -17.74 -13.33
C ALA A 68 30.31 -17.04 -14.26
N ILE A 69 30.96 -15.97 -13.80
CA ILE A 69 32.05 -15.31 -14.53
C ILE A 69 33.19 -16.27 -14.79
N ASN A 70 33.70 -16.94 -13.75
CA ASN A 70 34.83 -17.85 -13.88
C ASN A 70 34.49 -19.06 -14.77
N ALA A 71 33.22 -19.48 -14.81
CA ALA A 71 32.78 -20.54 -15.71
C ALA A 71 32.74 -20.11 -17.19
N LYS A 72 32.45 -18.84 -17.47
CA LYS A 72 32.39 -18.28 -18.83
C LYS A 72 33.72 -17.74 -19.32
N ASN A 73 34.52 -17.18 -18.41
CA ASN A 73 35.82 -16.59 -18.66
C ASN A 73 36.88 -17.50 -18.03
N SER A 74 37.33 -18.51 -18.76
CA SER A 74 38.35 -19.45 -18.27
C SER A 74 39.60 -18.72 -17.76
N ASN A 75 40.12 -19.16 -16.62
CA ASN A 75 41.30 -18.57 -15.95
C ASN A 75 41.14 -17.13 -15.48
N TYR A 76 39.92 -16.58 -15.40
CA TYR A 76 39.72 -15.22 -14.88
C TYR A 76 40.10 -15.10 -13.40
N GLY A 77 39.91 -16.16 -12.61
CA GLY A 77 40.47 -16.30 -11.26
C GLY A 77 39.87 -15.36 -10.21
N LEU A 78 38.66 -14.85 -10.46
CA LEU A 78 37.97 -13.91 -9.57
C LEU A 78 37.52 -14.61 -8.29
N ALA A 79 37.81 -14.06 -7.12
CA ALA A 79 37.27 -14.53 -5.85
C ALA A 79 36.20 -13.57 -5.32
N GLU A 80 35.30 -14.06 -4.47
CA GLU A 80 34.26 -13.24 -3.83
C GLU A 80 34.85 -12.09 -2.99
N ASN A 81 36.05 -12.29 -2.43
CA ASN A 81 36.76 -11.26 -1.68
C ASN A 81 37.38 -10.16 -2.55
N ASP A 82 37.41 -10.33 -3.88
CA ASP A 82 37.94 -9.32 -4.81
C ASP A 82 36.90 -8.28 -5.20
N VAL A 83 35.60 -8.60 -5.09
CA VAL A 83 34.53 -7.78 -5.67
C VAL A 83 33.35 -7.58 -4.73
N GLU A 84 32.59 -6.54 -5.01
CA GLU A 84 31.29 -6.23 -4.43
C GLU A 84 30.33 -5.73 -5.51
N PHE A 85 29.03 -5.70 -5.21
CA PHE A 85 28.07 -5.09 -6.11
C PHE A 85 28.16 -3.55 -6.06
N GLU A 86 28.18 -2.93 -7.23
CA GLU A 86 27.99 -1.49 -7.38
C GLU A 86 26.51 -1.23 -7.70
N GLY A 87 25.72 -1.02 -6.64
CA GLY A 87 24.26 -0.93 -6.72
C GLY A 87 23.56 -2.26 -6.41
N ALA A 88 22.25 -2.33 -6.68
CA ALA A 88 21.45 -3.54 -6.47
C ALA A 88 21.53 -4.45 -7.70
N ALA A 89 21.82 -5.74 -7.48
CA ALA A 89 21.66 -6.76 -8.51
C ALA A 89 20.18 -6.97 -8.85
N THR A 90 19.90 -7.29 -10.11
CA THR A 90 18.57 -7.68 -10.56
C THR A 90 18.59 -9.13 -11.06
N ASN A 91 17.46 -9.63 -11.54
CA ASN A 91 17.35 -10.97 -12.13
C ASN A 91 17.93 -11.06 -13.55
N SER A 92 18.34 -9.93 -14.13
CA SER A 92 18.86 -9.87 -15.50
C SER A 92 20.26 -9.27 -15.61
N LYS A 93 20.74 -8.55 -14.59
CA LYS A 93 22.06 -7.93 -14.60
C LYS A 93 22.57 -7.55 -13.22
N ALA A 94 23.88 -7.42 -13.11
CA ALA A 94 24.56 -6.83 -11.96
C ALA A 94 25.79 -6.06 -12.42
N THR A 95 26.12 -4.98 -11.70
CA THR A 95 27.42 -4.33 -11.82
C THR A 95 28.30 -4.78 -10.66
N ILE A 96 29.47 -5.30 -10.97
CA ILE A 96 30.45 -5.79 -10.00
C ILE A 96 31.68 -4.92 -10.09
N LYS A 97 32.16 -4.48 -8.93
CA LYS A 97 33.27 -3.57 -8.77
C LYS A 97 34.35 -4.24 -7.95
N ALA A 98 35.61 -4.05 -8.35
CA ALA A 98 36.74 -4.46 -7.55
C ALA A 98 36.73 -3.69 -6.21
N LYS A 99 36.80 -4.44 -5.10
CA LYS A 99 36.97 -3.86 -3.77
C LYS A 99 38.29 -3.11 -3.71
N THR A 100 38.34 -2.04 -2.93
CA THR A 100 39.59 -1.27 -2.69
C THR A 100 40.71 -2.11 -2.07
N SER A 101 40.35 -3.24 -1.44
CA SER A 101 41.29 -4.22 -0.88
C SER A 101 41.79 -5.27 -1.88
N SER A 102 41.22 -5.35 -3.09
CA SER A 102 41.70 -6.32 -4.09
C SER A 102 43.03 -5.86 -4.65
N SER A 103 44.03 -6.75 -4.61
CA SER A 103 45.34 -6.52 -5.24
C SER A 103 45.41 -7.06 -6.67
N LYS A 104 44.36 -7.72 -7.15
CA LYS A 104 44.33 -8.44 -8.43
C LYS A 104 43.39 -7.81 -9.46
N PHE A 105 42.35 -7.09 -9.02
CA PHE A 105 41.32 -6.54 -9.91
C PHE A 105 41.12 -5.04 -9.67
N ILE A 106 40.77 -4.31 -10.73
CA ILE A 106 40.38 -2.88 -10.68
C ILE A 106 39.10 -2.62 -11.49
N ASN A 107 38.54 -1.42 -11.30
CA ASN A 107 37.36 -0.90 -12.01
C ASN A 107 36.09 -1.75 -11.78
N SER A 108 35.06 -1.55 -12.61
CA SER A 108 33.79 -2.27 -12.54
C SER A 108 33.33 -2.74 -13.92
N VAL A 109 32.42 -3.70 -13.92
CA VAL A 109 31.83 -4.26 -15.13
C VAL A 109 30.37 -4.62 -14.89
N GLU A 110 29.52 -4.27 -15.85
CA GLU A 110 28.15 -4.79 -15.90
C GLU A 110 28.15 -6.15 -16.61
N VAL A 111 27.54 -7.14 -15.97
CA VAL A 111 27.29 -8.47 -16.52
C VAL A 111 25.80 -8.70 -16.63
N THR A 112 25.39 -9.46 -17.65
CA THR A 112 24.00 -9.79 -17.95
C THR A 112 23.79 -11.30 -17.85
N TYR A 113 22.59 -11.72 -17.45
CA TYR A 113 22.25 -13.11 -17.20
C TYR A 113 20.74 -13.33 -17.13
N SER A 114 20.33 -14.60 -16.96
CA SER A 114 18.96 -15.02 -16.68
C SER A 114 18.96 -15.75 -15.34
N TYR A 115 18.53 -15.08 -14.26
CA TYR A 115 18.55 -15.65 -12.92
C TYR A 115 17.25 -16.40 -12.59
N ASN A 116 17.37 -17.69 -12.28
CA ASN A 116 16.27 -18.51 -11.78
C ASN A 116 16.46 -18.77 -10.29
N GLN A 117 15.50 -18.32 -9.49
CA GLN A 117 15.45 -18.70 -8.08
C GLN A 117 15.04 -20.18 -7.97
N VAL A 118 15.87 -20.95 -7.27
CA VAL A 118 15.68 -22.38 -6.99
C VAL A 118 15.38 -22.56 -5.52
N LEU A 119 14.16 -22.99 -5.20
CA LEU A 119 13.70 -23.22 -3.84
C LEU A 119 13.98 -24.66 -3.39
N ASP A 120 14.52 -24.82 -2.19
CA ASP A 120 14.75 -26.13 -1.59
C ASP A 120 13.48 -26.61 -0.88
N LEU A 121 12.89 -27.70 -1.38
CA LEU A 121 11.66 -28.29 -0.82
C LEU A 121 11.82 -28.70 0.65
N SER A 122 13.04 -29.05 1.10
CA SER A 122 13.28 -29.41 2.50
C SER A 122 12.94 -28.27 3.48
N LYS A 123 12.94 -27.02 2.99
CA LYS A 123 12.61 -25.77 3.69
C LYS A 123 11.13 -25.37 3.59
N LEU A 124 10.26 -26.24 3.07
CA LEU A 124 8.81 -26.04 3.06
C LEU A 124 8.32 -25.75 4.48
N GLN A 125 7.62 -24.63 4.66
CA GLN A 125 7.26 -24.11 5.97
C GLN A 125 6.16 -24.97 6.64
N ASN A 126 5.05 -25.18 5.93
CA ASN A 126 3.91 -25.94 6.44
C ASN A 126 3.90 -27.34 5.82
N LYS A 127 4.41 -28.32 6.58
CA LYS A 127 4.48 -29.74 6.17
C LYS A 127 3.21 -30.53 6.50
N GLU A 128 2.43 -30.05 7.47
CA GLU A 128 1.10 -30.57 7.79
C GLU A 128 0.05 -29.89 6.90
N LEU A 129 -0.44 -30.63 5.89
CA LEU A 129 -1.31 -30.08 4.86
C LEU A 129 -2.78 -30.04 5.27
N GLY A 130 -3.16 -30.78 6.33
CA GLY A 130 -4.54 -30.93 6.76
C GLY A 130 -5.29 -31.98 5.94
N GLU A 131 -6.54 -31.70 5.56
CA GLU A 131 -7.34 -32.60 4.72
C GLU A 131 -6.88 -32.53 3.26
N VAL A 132 -6.49 -33.67 2.68
CA VAL A 132 -6.20 -33.82 1.25
C VAL A 132 -7.33 -34.63 0.64
N ILE A 133 -8.03 -34.02 -0.31
CA ILE A 133 -9.14 -34.68 -1.03
C ILE A 133 -8.63 -35.14 -2.39
N GLY A 134 -8.88 -36.41 -2.74
CA GLY A 134 -8.52 -37.02 -4.02
C GLY A 134 -9.53 -38.08 -4.45
N ARG A 135 -9.48 -38.52 -5.71
CA ARG A 135 -10.42 -39.52 -6.28
C ARG A 135 -10.01 -40.97 -6.01
N GLY A 136 -8.70 -41.20 -5.90
CA GLY A 136 -8.11 -42.55 -5.76
C GLY A 136 -8.21 -43.09 -4.33
N THR A 137 -7.68 -44.29 -4.11
CA THR A 137 -7.49 -44.85 -2.76
C THR A 137 -6.31 -44.24 -2.01
N SER A 138 -5.48 -43.45 -2.68
CA SER A 138 -4.36 -42.66 -2.18
C SER A 138 -4.25 -41.38 -3.01
N PRO A 139 -3.65 -40.30 -2.48
CA PRO A 139 -3.51 -39.04 -3.21
C PRO A 139 -2.49 -39.17 -4.34
N VAL A 140 -2.78 -38.52 -5.46
CA VAL A 140 -1.81 -38.34 -6.57
C VAL A 140 -1.06 -37.02 -6.42
N ILE A 141 -0.06 -36.77 -7.28
CA ILE A 141 0.77 -35.57 -7.19
C ILE A 141 -0.05 -34.28 -7.30
N SER A 142 -1.10 -34.27 -8.15
CA SER A 142 -2.00 -33.11 -8.29
C SER A 142 -2.75 -32.79 -7.00
N ASP A 143 -3.24 -33.80 -6.28
CA ASP A 143 -3.93 -33.63 -4.99
C ASP A 143 -2.98 -32.97 -3.95
N LEU A 144 -1.72 -33.41 -3.93
CA LEU A 144 -0.70 -32.90 -3.00
C LEU A 144 -0.24 -31.49 -3.37
N ILE A 145 -0.02 -31.19 -4.65
CA ILE A 145 0.32 -29.84 -5.12
C ILE A 145 -0.79 -28.85 -4.71
N ARG A 146 -2.06 -29.24 -4.90
CA ARG A 146 -3.22 -28.42 -4.51
C ARG A 146 -3.20 -28.11 -3.02
N ALA A 147 -3.01 -29.13 -2.17
CA ALA A 147 -2.95 -28.97 -0.73
C ALA A 147 -1.73 -28.16 -0.25
N ILE A 148 -0.57 -28.35 -0.87
CA ILE A 148 0.63 -27.55 -0.58
C ILE A 148 0.40 -26.09 -0.98
N THR A 149 -0.23 -25.83 -2.12
CA THR A 149 -0.53 -24.46 -2.59
C THR A 149 -1.43 -23.71 -1.62
N LEU A 150 -2.41 -24.38 -1.02
CA LEU A 150 -3.29 -23.79 0.00
C LEU A 150 -2.53 -23.39 1.28
N LYS A 151 -1.49 -24.14 1.67
CA LYS A 151 -0.72 -23.90 2.91
C LYS A 151 0.59 -23.14 2.70
N ASN A 152 1.11 -23.12 1.47
CA ASN A 152 2.43 -22.62 1.11
C ASN A 152 2.36 -21.92 -0.28
N SER A 153 1.43 -20.99 -0.45
CA SER A 153 1.13 -20.32 -1.73
C SER A 153 2.34 -19.66 -2.40
N SER A 154 3.39 -19.31 -1.65
CA SER A 154 4.64 -18.75 -2.17
C SER A 154 5.48 -19.72 -2.99
N TYR A 155 5.26 -21.04 -2.88
CA TYR A 155 6.06 -22.02 -3.62
C TYR A 155 5.57 -22.17 -5.07
N ASN A 156 4.27 -22.05 -5.36
CA ASN A 156 3.71 -22.20 -6.71
C ASN A 156 4.21 -23.46 -7.46
N LEU A 157 4.04 -24.62 -6.83
CA LEU A 157 4.45 -25.91 -7.37
C LEU A 157 3.64 -26.29 -8.60
N SER A 158 4.25 -27.02 -9.52
CA SER A 158 3.58 -27.60 -10.68
C SER A 158 3.96 -29.07 -10.88
N GLU A 159 3.14 -29.83 -11.61
CA GLU A 159 3.46 -31.24 -11.92
C GLU A 159 4.73 -31.39 -12.76
N ASN A 160 5.16 -30.33 -13.46
CA ASN A 160 6.42 -30.34 -14.21
C ASN A 160 7.66 -30.20 -13.31
N ASP A 161 7.46 -29.77 -12.06
CA ASP A 161 8.55 -29.43 -11.15
C ASP A 161 8.80 -30.49 -10.08
N VAL A 162 7.77 -31.25 -9.71
CA VAL A 162 7.84 -32.20 -8.60
C VAL A 162 7.18 -33.53 -8.92
N GLU A 163 7.58 -34.55 -8.18
CA GLU A 163 7.04 -35.91 -8.23
C GLU A 163 6.92 -36.50 -6.81
N ILE A 164 6.14 -37.57 -6.68
CA ILE A 164 6.08 -38.36 -5.44
C ILE A 164 7.30 -39.29 -5.44
N ASP A 165 8.11 -39.20 -4.39
CA ASP A 165 9.24 -40.11 -4.16
C ASP A 165 8.75 -41.36 -3.40
N GLY A 166 8.59 -42.46 -4.14
CA GLY A 166 8.02 -43.71 -3.63
C GLY A 166 6.49 -43.78 -3.78
N SER A 167 5.78 -44.18 -2.72
CA SER A 167 4.32 -44.26 -2.71
C SER A 167 3.71 -43.37 -1.63
N ALA A 168 2.63 -42.68 -1.97
CA ALA A 168 1.84 -41.93 -1.01
C ALA A 168 0.95 -42.87 -0.18
N THR A 169 0.80 -42.57 1.11
CA THR A 169 -0.17 -43.23 1.99
C THR A 169 -1.36 -42.30 2.24
N ASN A 170 -2.30 -42.75 3.08
CA ASN A 170 -3.43 -41.92 3.51
C ASN A 170 -3.06 -40.88 4.57
N SER A 171 -1.80 -40.86 5.05
CA SER A 171 -1.34 -39.94 6.09
C SER A 171 -0.07 -39.18 5.77
N LYS A 172 0.69 -39.59 4.77
CA LYS A 172 1.94 -38.94 4.38
C LYS A 172 2.41 -39.29 2.97
N ALA A 173 3.21 -38.40 2.39
CA ALA A 173 3.94 -38.62 1.15
C ALA A 173 5.27 -37.87 1.18
N THR A 174 6.26 -38.36 0.43
CA THR A 174 7.48 -37.60 0.15
C THR A 174 7.37 -36.96 -1.21
N ILE A 175 7.49 -35.64 -1.28
CA ILE A 175 7.55 -34.87 -2.52
C ILE A 175 9.01 -34.56 -2.81
N LYS A 176 9.43 -34.77 -4.06
CA LYS A 176 10.79 -34.52 -4.51
C LYS A 176 10.77 -33.67 -5.76
N ALA A 177 11.75 -32.78 -5.88
CA ALA A 177 11.96 -32.02 -7.10
C ALA A 177 12.40 -32.96 -8.23
N LYS A 178 11.75 -32.83 -9.39
CA LYS A 178 12.17 -33.57 -10.59
C LYS A 178 13.60 -33.20 -10.97
N ALA A 179 14.33 -34.14 -11.55
CA ALA A 179 15.74 -33.95 -11.90
C ALA A 179 15.97 -32.78 -12.88
N ASP A 180 14.97 -32.44 -13.68
CA ASP A 180 14.98 -31.35 -14.66
C ASP A 180 14.26 -30.07 -14.17
N SER A 181 13.77 -30.03 -12.92
CA SER A 181 13.16 -28.82 -12.38
C SER A 181 14.18 -27.70 -12.29
N LYS A 182 13.81 -26.54 -12.85
CA LYS A 182 14.60 -25.31 -12.76
C LYS A 182 14.20 -24.43 -11.57
N LYS A 183 13.13 -24.79 -10.87
CA LYS A 183 12.54 -23.98 -9.79
C LYS A 183 12.74 -24.60 -8.41
N PHE A 184 12.95 -25.91 -8.32
CA PHE A 184 13.05 -26.59 -7.04
C PHE A 184 14.19 -27.60 -6.99
N THR A 185 14.68 -27.83 -5.77
CA THR A 185 15.63 -28.90 -5.43
C THR A 185 15.20 -29.61 -4.16
N GLY A 186 15.81 -30.75 -3.86
CA GLY A 186 15.61 -31.47 -2.60
C GLY A 186 14.31 -32.27 -2.54
N SER A 187 13.96 -32.70 -1.34
CA SER A 187 12.74 -33.45 -1.04
C SER A 187 12.20 -33.10 0.33
N VAL A 188 10.91 -33.37 0.53
CA VAL A 188 10.20 -33.11 1.78
C VAL A 188 9.12 -34.14 2.04
N GLU A 189 9.09 -34.69 3.26
CA GLU A 189 7.95 -35.46 3.74
C GLU A 189 6.86 -34.49 4.23
N VAL A 190 5.65 -34.68 3.73
CA VAL A 190 4.44 -33.95 4.14
C VAL A 190 3.45 -34.91 4.80
N THR A 191 2.69 -34.41 5.75
CA THR A 191 1.65 -35.16 6.48
C THR A 191 0.27 -34.58 6.23
N TYR A 192 -0.76 -35.43 6.26
CA TYR A 192 -2.13 -35.04 5.97
C TYR A 192 -3.14 -36.09 6.45
N THR A 193 -4.43 -35.79 6.32
CA THR A 193 -5.52 -36.76 6.40
C THR A 193 -6.14 -36.90 5.01
N TYR A 194 -6.02 -38.09 4.40
CA TYR A 194 -6.58 -38.32 3.07
C TYR A 194 -8.08 -38.64 3.13
N LYS A 195 -8.87 -37.92 2.34
CA LYS A 195 -10.30 -38.15 2.17
C LYS A 195 -10.60 -38.48 0.71
N GLN A 196 -10.99 -39.73 0.48
CA GLN A 196 -11.39 -40.16 -0.85
C GLN A 196 -12.75 -39.56 -1.20
N GLN A 197 -12.80 -38.81 -2.30
CA GLN A 197 -14.02 -38.31 -2.92
C GLN A 197 -14.48 -39.31 -3.99
N SER A 198 -15.46 -40.14 -3.64
CA SER A 198 -15.96 -41.20 -4.52
C SER A 198 -16.83 -40.67 -5.68
N SER A 199 -17.35 -39.45 -5.58
CA SER A 199 -18.10 -38.78 -6.64
C SER A 199 -17.83 -37.28 -6.67
N GLN A 200 -17.60 -36.76 -7.87
CA GLN A 200 -17.50 -35.31 -8.09
C GLN A 200 -18.89 -34.68 -8.16
N ILE A 201 -19.02 -33.47 -7.60
CA ILE A 201 -20.16 -32.60 -7.75
C ILE A 201 -20.15 -32.03 -9.16
N ASP A 202 -21.23 -32.21 -9.90
CA ASP A 202 -21.38 -31.60 -11.22
C ASP A 202 -21.77 -30.13 -11.06
N LEU A 203 -20.98 -29.20 -11.60
CA LEU A 203 -21.27 -27.77 -11.57
C LEU A 203 -22.63 -27.44 -12.20
N ALA A 204 -23.11 -28.25 -13.16
CA ALA A 204 -24.43 -28.05 -13.75
C ALA A 204 -25.58 -28.12 -12.71
N ASN A 205 -25.32 -28.78 -11.57
CA ASN A 205 -26.26 -29.00 -10.47
C ASN A 205 -26.21 -27.94 -9.36
N LEU A 206 -25.49 -26.82 -9.56
CA LEU A 206 -25.61 -25.67 -8.64
C LEU A 206 -27.08 -25.26 -8.51
N THR A 207 -27.54 -25.07 -7.27
CA THR A 207 -28.95 -24.76 -6.96
C THR A 207 -29.32 -23.35 -7.43
N THR A 208 -28.39 -22.41 -7.31
CA THR A 208 -28.55 -21.02 -7.72
C THR A 208 -27.47 -20.63 -8.72
N LYS A 209 -27.89 -20.25 -9.93
CA LYS A 209 -27.00 -19.78 -11.02
C LYS A 209 -27.01 -18.26 -11.19
N ASP A 210 -28.04 -17.59 -10.67
CA ASP A 210 -28.09 -16.13 -10.56
C ASP A 210 -27.39 -15.69 -9.27
N LEU A 211 -26.20 -15.12 -9.44
CA LEU A 211 -25.35 -14.69 -8.34
C LEU A 211 -25.77 -13.33 -7.76
N GLY A 212 -26.69 -12.62 -8.42
CA GLY A 212 -27.10 -11.28 -8.03
C GLY A 212 -26.04 -10.22 -8.37
N GLU A 213 -25.89 -9.22 -7.51
CA GLU A 213 -24.95 -8.11 -7.73
C GLU A 213 -23.52 -8.49 -7.30
N ILE A 214 -22.56 -8.36 -8.21
CA ILE A 214 -21.13 -8.46 -7.91
C ILE A 214 -20.50 -7.07 -8.05
N LYS A 215 -19.97 -6.55 -6.94
CA LYS A 215 -19.26 -5.28 -6.91
C LYS A 215 -17.75 -5.52 -6.86
N SER A 216 -17.00 -4.75 -7.64
CA SER A 216 -15.54 -4.80 -7.65
C SER A 216 -14.92 -3.46 -7.99
N ILE A 217 -13.68 -3.24 -7.57
CA ILE A 217 -12.86 -2.12 -8.01
C ILE A 217 -12.33 -2.29 -9.44
N GLN A 218 -12.47 -3.47 -10.04
CA GLN A 218 -12.06 -3.71 -11.42
C GLN A 218 -12.97 -2.97 -12.40
N GLU A 219 -12.43 -2.46 -13.51
CA GLU A 219 -13.23 -1.60 -14.40
C GLU A 219 -14.22 -2.38 -15.27
N ASN A 220 -13.88 -3.61 -15.71
CA ASN A 220 -14.56 -4.24 -16.84
C ASN A 220 -15.39 -5.48 -16.48
N MET A 221 -14.86 -6.38 -15.64
CA MET A 221 -15.47 -7.67 -15.36
C MET A 221 -15.01 -8.17 -13.98
N PRO A 222 -15.81 -9.02 -13.31
CA PRO A 222 -15.39 -9.61 -12.04
C PRO A 222 -14.29 -10.64 -12.27
N SER A 223 -13.41 -10.79 -11.29
CA SER A 223 -12.41 -11.86 -11.25
C SER A 223 -13.04 -13.23 -10.96
N LEU A 224 -12.31 -14.31 -11.26
CA LEU A 224 -12.71 -15.67 -10.89
C LEU A 224 -12.93 -15.78 -9.37
N ALA A 225 -12.05 -15.20 -8.56
CA ALA A 225 -12.18 -15.16 -7.10
C ALA A 225 -13.52 -14.55 -6.65
N GLU A 226 -13.93 -13.43 -7.25
CA GLU A 226 -15.20 -12.76 -6.93
C GLU A 226 -16.42 -13.58 -7.36
N ILE A 227 -16.34 -14.23 -8.53
CA ILE A 227 -17.40 -15.13 -9.00
C ILE A 227 -17.50 -16.36 -8.09
N VAL A 228 -16.38 -17.00 -7.73
CA VAL A 228 -16.33 -18.16 -6.83
C VAL A 228 -16.89 -17.80 -5.45
N LYS A 229 -16.53 -16.63 -4.92
CA LYS A 229 -17.10 -16.12 -3.68
C LYS A 229 -18.62 -15.99 -3.78
N ALA A 230 -19.13 -15.36 -4.83
CA ALA A 230 -20.56 -15.18 -5.05
C ALA A 230 -21.30 -16.53 -5.25
N ILE A 231 -20.68 -17.51 -5.93
CA ILE A 231 -21.21 -18.87 -6.04
C ILE A 231 -21.39 -19.50 -4.66
N ASN A 232 -20.37 -19.43 -3.79
CA ASN A 232 -20.42 -20.00 -2.45
C ASN A 232 -21.43 -19.31 -1.54
N GLU A 233 -21.61 -17.99 -1.67
CA GLU A 233 -22.63 -17.24 -0.91
C GLU A 233 -24.07 -17.62 -1.32
N LYS A 234 -24.28 -18.00 -2.59
CA LYS A 234 -25.61 -18.39 -3.11
C LYS A 234 -25.89 -19.90 -3.07
N ASN A 235 -24.86 -20.71 -2.93
CA ASN A 235 -24.91 -22.16 -2.93
C ASN A 235 -24.18 -22.67 -1.69
N GLU A 236 -24.86 -22.61 -0.54
CA GLU A 236 -24.30 -23.05 0.74
C GLU A 236 -23.69 -24.46 0.65
N ASN A 237 -22.58 -24.67 1.35
CA ASN A 237 -21.83 -25.94 1.39
C ASN A 237 -21.16 -26.35 0.07
N THR A 238 -21.20 -25.53 -1.00
CA THR A 238 -20.43 -25.83 -2.21
C THR A 238 -18.93 -25.85 -1.89
N ASN A 239 -18.43 -24.87 -1.11
CA ASN A 239 -17.01 -24.75 -0.76
C ASN A 239 -16.09 -24.77 -2.00
N LEU A 240 -16.55 -24.15 -3.10
CA LEU A 240 -15.80 -24.02 -4.34
C LEU A 240 -14.55 -23.17 -4.10
N THR A 241 -13.41 -23.55 -4.67
CA THR A 241 -12.19 -22.74 -4.63
C THR A 241 -11.69 -22.45 -6.05
N GLU A 242 -10.83 -21.44 -6.20
CA GLU A 242 -10.18 -21.15 -7.49
C GLU A 242 -9.24 -22.28 -7.96
N LEU A 243 -8.90 -23.22 -7.08
CA LEU A 243 -8.16 -24.43 -7.46
C LEU A 243 -9.05 -25.49 -8.10
N ASP A 244 -10.36 -25.39 -7.94
CA ASP A 244 -11.32 -26.35 -8.49
C ASP A 244 -11.85 -25.95 -9.87
N VAL A 245 -11.78 -24.66 -10.21
CA VAL A 245 -12.44 -24.11 -11.39
C VAL A 245 -11.56 -23.12 -12.15
N GLU A 246 -11.95 -22.87 -13.39
CA GLU A 246 -11.41 -21.85 -14.26
C GLU A 246 -12.54 -21.15 -15.05
N LEU A 247 -12.24 -19.96 -15.58
CA LEU A 247 -13.16 -19.25 -16.46
C LEU A 247 -13.17 -19.93 -17.84
N GLY A 248 -14.36 -20.27 -18.32
CA GLY A 248 -14.58 -20.65 -19.71
C GLY A 248 -14.63 -19.44 -20.64
N GLU A 249 -14.84 -19.70 -21.94
CA GLU A 249 -15.00 -18.65 -22.93
C GLU A 249 -16.31 -17.85 -22.73
N GLY A 250 -16.29 -16.58 -23.12
CA GLY A 250 -17.51 -15.76 -23.20
C GLY A 250 -17.91 -15.04 -21.90
N GLN A 251 -16.98 -14.76 -20.98
CA GLN A 251 -17.24 -13.91 -19.82
C GLN A 251 -17.68 -12.50 -20.25
N THR A 252 -18.72 -11.98 -19.59
CA THR A 252 -19.20 -10.60 -19.74
C THR A 252 -19.44 -9.94 -18.37
N ASN A 253 -19.98 -8.73 -18.37
CA ASN A 253 -20.48 -8.03 -17.17
C ASN A 253 -21.82 -8.59 -16.65
N GLU A 254 -22.42 -9.56 -17.34
CA GLU A 254 -23.72 -10.14 -17.01
C GLU A 254 -23.66 -11.65 -16.74
N LYS A 255 -22.60 -12.33 -17.20
CA LYS A 255 -22.47 -13.77 -17.05
C LYS A 255 -21.04 -14.27 -17.21
N ALA A 256 -20.79 -15.47 -16.69
CA ALA A 256 -19.56 -16.22 -16.91
C ALA A 256 -19.84 -17.72 -17.05
N THR A 257 -19.06 -18.40 -17.89
CA THR A 257 -18.98 -19.85 -17.90
C THR A 257 -17.89 -20.28 -16.92
N ILE A 258 -18.21 -21.19 -16.00
CA ILE A 258 -17.27 -21.76 -15.03
C ILE A 258 -17.07 -23.23 -15.37
N ASN A 259 -15.83 -23.60 -15.64
CA ASN A 259 -15.43 -24.96 -15.92
C ASN A 259 -14.75 -25.57 -14.70
N ALA A 260 -15.12 -26.79 -14.32
CA ALA A 260 -14.33 -27.54 -13.37
C ALA A 260 -12.99 -27.90 -14.03
N LYS A 261 -11.89 -27.64 -13.33
CA LYS A 261 -10.58 -28.05 -13.80
C LYS A 261 -10.51 -29.57 -13.87
N SER A 262 -9.80 -30.10 -14.88
CA SER A 262 -9.71 -31.55 -15.12
C SER A 262 -9.12 -32.35 -13.96
N ASP A 263 -8.31 -31.68 -13.14
CA ASP A 263 -7.64 -32.20 -11.96
C ASP A 263 -8.40 -31.93 -10.65
N SER A 264 -9.52 -31.20 -10.67
CA SER A 264 -10.33 -31.00 -9.45
C SER A 264 -10.85 -32.35 -8.96
N PRO A 265 -10.56 -32.75 -7.71
CA PRO A 265 -11.07 -34.01 -7.18
C PRO A 265 -12.52 -33.89 -6.69
N VAL A 266 -13.02 -32.65 -6.52
CA VAL A 266 -14.35 -32.36 -5.94
C VAL A 266 -15.38 -32.04 -7.02
N PHE A 267 -15.00 -31.34 -8.08
CA PHE A 267 -15.94 -30.82 -9.08
C PHE A 267 -15.70 -31.39 -10.47
N LYS A 268 -16.77 -31.44 -11.27
CA LYS A 268 -16.73 -31.76 -12.71
C LYS A 268 -17.76 -30.92 -13.47
N GLY A 269 -17.69 -30.97 -14.79
CA GLY A 269 -18.67 -30.33 -15.66
C GLY A 269 -18.44 -28.83 -15.82
N THR A 270 -19.48 -28.15 -16.31
CA THR A 270 -19.47 -26.73 -16.64
C THR A 270 -20.80 -26.12 -16.26
N VAL A 271 -20.81 -24.84 -15.90
CA VAL A 271 -22.02 -24.09 -15.56
C VAL A 271 -21.91 -22.65 -16.05
N GLU A 272 -22.96 -22.15 -16.69
CA GLU A 272 -23.12 -20.71 -16.91
C GLU A 272 -23.81 -20.12 -15.68
N VAL A 273 -23.20 -19.07 -15.11
CA VAL A 273 -23.74 -18.26 -14.02
C VAL A 273 -24.02 -16.86 -14.53
N THR A 274 -25.08 -16.23 -14.00
CA THR A 274 -25.46 -14.85 -14.34
C THR A 274 -25.27 -13.94 -13.14
N TYR A 275 -25.03 -12.66 -13.39
CA TYR A 275 -24.86 -11.64 -12.35
C TYR A 275 -25.12 -10.24 -12.92
N THR A 276 -25.24 -9.25 -12.04
CA THR A 276 -25.12 -7.83 -12.41
C THR A 276 -23.78 -7.33 -11.91
N TYR A 277 -22.86 -7.01 -12.82
CA TYR A 277 -21.56 -6.46 -12.44
C TYR A 277 -21.61 -4.93 -12.28
N LYS A 278 -21.10 -4.44 -11.15
CA LYS A 278 -20.98 -3.01 -10.88
C LYS A 278 -19.55 -2.66 -10.48
N ALA A 279 -18.83 -2.05 -11.41
CA ALA A 279 -17.56 -1.42 -11.10
C ALA A 279 -17.78 -0.27 -10.08
N VAL A 280 -16.96 -0.23 -9.04
CA VAL A 280 -16.99 0.79 -8.00
C VAL A 280 -15.63 1.46 -7.87
N LYS A 281 -15.61 2.70 -7.37
CA LYS A 281 -14.38 3.45 -7.16
C LYS A 281 -13.75 3.06 -5.82
N SER A 282 -12.45 2.82 -5.79
CA SER A 282 -11.74 2.69 -4.52
C SER A 282 -11.73 4.03 -3.77
N MET A 283 -12.02 3.99 -2.47
CA MET A 283 -11.89 5.12 -1.55
C MET A 283 -11.09 4.68 -0.34
N ASP A 284 -9.94 5.31 -0.12
CA ASP A 284 -9.14 5.09 1.09
C ASP A 284 -9.53 6.13 2.14
N MET A 285 -9.86 5.66 3.35
CA MET A 285 -10.18 6.49 4.50
C MET A 285 -8.99 7.36 4.96
N SER A 286 -7.75 7.00 4.59
CA SER A 286 -6.57 7.83 4.84
C SER A 286 -6.66 9.23 4.22
N LEU A 287 -7.48 9.41 3.19
CA LEU A 287 -7.75 10.73 2.59
C LEU A 287 -8.50 11.67 3.56
N VAL A 288 -9.38 11.12 4.41
CA VAL A 288 -10.06 11.88 5.46
C VAL A 288 -9.09 12.24 6.57
N GLU A 289 -8.18 11.33 6.92
CA GLU A 289 -7.10 11.59 7.87
C GLU A 289 -6.21 12.76 7.40
N GLN A 290 -5.78 12.73 6.14
CA GLN A 290 -5.04 13.83 5.49
C GLN A 290 -5.81 15.15 5.56
N ALA A 291 -7.11 15.14 5.28
CA ALA A 291 -7.96 16.32 5.40
C ALA A 291 -7.94 16.89 6.83
N ILE A 292 -8.11 16.04 7.86
CA ILE A 292 -8.08 16.45 9.27
C ILE A 292 -6.71 17.03 9.67
N LYS A 293 -5.62 16.42 9.20
CA LYS A 293 -4.24 16.82 9.50
C LYS A 293 -3.71 17.97 8.65
N GLY A 294 -4.50 18.45 7.68
CA GLY A 294 -4.04 19.47 6.75
C GLY A 294 -2.89 19.03 5.84
N GLU A 295 -2.76 17.72 5.62
CA GLU A 295 -1.70 17.12 4.83
C GLU A 295 -2.23 16.76 3.42
N GLY A 296 -1.35 16.81 2.42
CA GLY A 296 -1.70 16.51 1.03
C GLY A 296 -2.74 17.44 0.41
N ASP A 297 -3.25 17.03 -0.75
CA ASP A 297 -4.21 17.83 -1.53
C ASP A 297 -5.54 18.02 -0.79
N PHE A 298 -6.00 16.98 -0.08
CA PHE A 298 -7.23 17.02 0.71
C PHE A 298 -7.09 17.95 1.92
N GLY A 299 -5.93 17.93 2.58
CA GLY A 299 -5.61 18.86 3.65
C GLY A 299 -5.56 20.31 3.19
N ALA A 300 -5.04 20.58 1.99
CA ALA A 300 -5.02 21.90 1.39
C ALA A 300 -6.43 22.45 1.11
N GLN A 301 -7.35 21.58 0.68
CA GLN A 301 -8.74 21.95 0.39
C GLN A 301 -9.64 22.08 1.63
N ASN A 302 -9.23 21.52 2.77
CA ASN A 302 -10.00 21.63 4.02
C ASN A 302 -10.01 23.09 4.53
N PRO A 303 -11.18 23.74 4.68
CA PRO A 303 -11.30 25.11 5.17
C PRO A 303 -11.24 25.21 6.71
N ALA A 304 -10.95 24.12 7.41
CA ALA A 304 -10.73 24.13 8.85
C ALA A 304 -9.70 25.20 9.25
N ILE A 305 -10.04 25.97 10.29
CA ILE A 305 -9.20 27.03 10.84
C ILE A 305 -7.90 26.43 11.37
N CYS A 306 -8.00 25.32 12.10
CA CYS A 306 -6.88 24.56 12.62
C CYS A 306 -6.80 23.19 11.97
N LYS A 307 -5.59 22.73 11.68
CA LYS A 307 -5.34 21.49 10.91
C LYS A 307 -4.46 20.48 11.65
N LEU A 308 -4.46 20.49 12.99
CA LEU A 308 -3.70 19.54 13.81
C LEU A 308 -4.53 18.30 14.24
N GLY A 309 -5.85 18.40 14.13
CA GLY A 309 -6.83 17.44 14.64
C GLY A 309 -8.20 18.11 14.77
N ILE A 310 -9.18 17.42 15.35
CA ILE A 310 -10.52 17.97 15.58
C ILE A 310 -10.54 18.71 16.93
N THR A 311 -10.91 19.99 16.94
CA THR A 311 -10.94 20.81 18.15
C THR A 311 -12.12 20.42 19.05
N ILE A 312 -11.88 20.22 20.34
CA ILE A 312 -12.89 19.82 21.33
C ILE A 312 -12.82 20.71 22.58
N ASP A 313 -13.97 21.03 23.18
CA ASP A 313 -14.00 21.82 24.41
C ASP A 313 -13.36 21.03 25.58
N PRO A 314 -12.61 21.68 26.49
CA PRO A 314 -11.90 20.98 27.56
C PRO A 314 -12.79 20.19 28.53
N ASP A 315 -14.05 20.58 28.69
CA ASP A 315 -15.04 19.92 29.54
C ASP A 315 -15.71 18.71 28.86
N LYS A 316 -15.58 18.59 27.53
CA LYS A 316 -16.15 17.51 26.71
C LYS A 316 -15.15 16.42 26.35
N ASN A 317 -13.86 16.67 26.52
CA ASN A 317 -12.80 15.77 26.05
C ASN A 317 -12.54 14.55 26.94
N LYS A 318 -13.40 14.26 27.92
CA LYS A 318 -13.32 13.07 28.78
C LYS A 318 -14.47 12.09 28.60
N ASP A 319 -15.46 12.50 27.81
CA ASP A 319 -16.71 11.78 27.60
C ASP A 319 -16.78 11.33 26.13
N GLU A 320 -16.91 10.02 25.92
CA GLU A 320 -16.89 9.42 24.59
C GLU A 320 -18.10 9.83 23.74
N GLU A 321 -19.25 10.11 24.36
CA GLU A 321 -20.47 10.55 23.66
C GLU A 321 -20.31 12.00 23.19
N GLN A 322 -19.75 12.88 24.03
CA GLN A 322 -19.45 14.26 23.67
C GLN A 322 -18.33 14.37 22.63
N ALA A 323 -17.30 13.52 22.74
CA ALA A 323 -16.25 13.40 21.72
C ALA A 323 -16.84 12.92 20.39
N PHE A 324 -17.76 11.93 20.43
CA PHE A 324 -18.45 11.45 19.24
C PHE A 324 -19.31 12.54 18.60
N ALA A 325 -20.05 13.29 19.40
CA ALA A 325 -20.87 14.41 18.92
C ALA A 325 -20.01 15.48 18.22
N THR A 326 -18.82 15.77 18.78
CA THR A 326 -17.85 16.70 18.18
C THR A 326 -17.33 16.18 16.84
N LEU A 327 -16.93 14.89 16.78
CA LEU A 327 -16.51 14.23 15.54
C LEU A 327 -17.64 14.23 14.49
N LYS A 328 -18.88 13.98 14.91
CA LYS A 328 -20.07 13.96 14.04
C LYS A 328 -20.35 15.33 13.42
N ASP A 329 -20.32 16.40 14.21
CA ASP A 329 -20.48 17.77 13.72
C ASP A 329 -19.38 18.16 12.72
N TYR A 330 -18.12 17.85 13.05
CA TYR A 330 -16.99 18.07 12.14
C TYR A 330 -17.18 17.30 10.82
N THR A 331 -17.57 16.03 10.90
CA THR A 331 -17.80 15.19 9.72
C THR A 331 -18.94 15.73 8.87
N GLN A 332 -20.06 16.15 9.46
CA GLN A 332 -21.17 16.74 8.73
C GLN A 332 -20.74 17.99 7.93
N LYS A 333 -19.89 18.84 8.52
CA LYS A 333 -19.33 20.02 7.83
C LYS A 333 -18.45 19.62 6.65
N LEU A 334 -17.61 18.58 6.79
CA LEU A 334 -16.84 18.03 5.67
C LEU A 334 -17.76 17.48 4.56
N LEU A 335 -18.81 16.75 4.91
CA LEU A 335 -19.74 16.20 3.93
C LEU A 335 -20.48 17.30 3.17
N ASN A 336 -20.83 18.39 3.83
CA ASN A 336 -21.43 19.54 3.15
C ASN A 336 -20.48 20.16 2.10
N LEU A 337 -19.17 20.16 2.36
CA LEU A 337 -18.17 20.61 1.38
C LEU A 337 -18.00 19.61 0.24
N ALA A 338 -18.00 18.31 0.55
CA ALA A 338 -17.92 17.25 -0.45
C ALA A 338 -19.15 17.27 -1.39
N ALA A 339 -20.34 17.58 -0.87
CA ALA A 339 -21.56 17.71 -1.65
C ALA A 339 -21.47 18.81 -2.73
N ILE A 340 -20.76 19.91 -2.46
CA ILE A 340 -20.48 20.96 -3.46
C ILE A 340 -19.68 20.41 -4.65
N GLN A 341 -18.86 19.38 -4.43
CA GLN A 341 -18.09 18.67 -5.46
C GLN A 341 -18.85 17.49 -6.08
N GLY A 342 -20.16 17.34 -5.78
CA GLY A 342 -21.01 16.26 -6.28
C GLY A 342 -20.92 14.94 -5.49
N LEU A 343 -20.19 14.92 -4.36
CA LEU A 343 -20.11 13.76 -3.47
C LEU A 343 -21.19 13.84 -2.39
N ASN A 344 -22.36 13.27 -2.69
CA ASN A 344 -23.48 13.21 -1.75
C ASN A 344 -23.38 11.94 -0.90
N LEU A 345 -22.71 12.02 0.25
CA LEU A 345 -22.61 10.92 1.22
C LEU A 345 -23.56 11.15 2.39
N ASP A 346 -24.23 10.08 2.83
CA ASP A 346 -25.09 10.12 4.01
C ASP A 346 -24.29 9.82 5.28
N LEU A 347 -24.35 10.72 6.27
CA LEU A 347 -23.60 10.60 7.51
C LEU A 347 -24.00 9.35 8.31
N ASN A 348 -25.30 9.01 8.37
CA ASN A 348 -25.75 7.87 9.15
C ASN A 348 -25.25 6.55 8.54
N LYS A 349 -25.29 6.42 7.21
CA LYS A 349 -24.66 5.29 6.51
C LYS A 349 -23.17 5.17 6.82
N LEU A 350 -22.44 6.28 6.83
CA LEU A 350 -21.01 6.27 7.19
C LEU A 350 -20.79 5.79 8.63
N LEU A 351 -21.63 6.24 9.58
CA LEU A 351 -21.55 5.82 10.98
C LEU A 351 -21.89 4.34 11.18
N GLU A 352 -22.81 3.79 10.40
CA GLU A 352 -23.15 2.35 10.43
C GLU A 352 -21.98 1.47 10.01
N MET A 353 -21.13 1.95 9.09
CA MET A 353 -20.01 1.20 8.51
C MET A 353 -18.79 1.07 9.41
N ILE A 354 -18.67 1.91 10.45
CA ILE A 354 -17.41 2.08 11.18
C ILE A 354 -17.49 1.60 12.63
N THR A 355 -16.33 1.23 13.15
CA THR A 355 -16.05 1.10 14.57
C THR A 355 -15.16 2.27 14.99
N LEU A 356 -15.49 2.90 16.11
CA LEU A 356 -14.75 4.02 16.68
C LEU A 356 -14.10 3.59 17.99
N SER A 357 -12.85 3.98 18.20
CA SER A 357 -12.12 3.75 19.44
C SER A 357 -11.39 5.02 19.87
N TYR A 358 -11.33 5.27 21.17
CA TYR A 358 -10.73 6.47 21.75
C TYR A 358 -9.47 6.13 22.53
N TYR A 359 -8.55 7.09 22.60
CA TYR A 359 -7.23 6.89 23.21
C TYR A 359 -6.81 8.10 24.04
N SER A 360 -6.11 7.82 25.13
CA SER A 360 -5.60 8.83 26.07
C SER A 360 -4.24 9.44 25.68
N ASP A 361 -3.68 8.97 24.57
CA ASP A 361 -2.45 9.50 23.97
C ASP A 361 -2.67 10.00 22.53
N ASP A 362 -1.67 10.71 22.02
CA ASP A 362 -1.68 11.34 20.71
C ASP A 362 -1.37 10.38 19.53
N ASN A 363 -0.90 9.16 19.82
CA ASN A 363 -0.46 8.16 18.84
C ASN A 363 -1.45 7.00 18.68
N SER A 364 -2.59 7.05 19.38
CA SER A 364 -3.62 6.02 19.41
C SER A 364 -3.10 4.66 19.91
N SER A 365 -2.26 4.66 20.95
CA SER A 365 -1.66 3.44 21.52
C SER A 365 -2.24 2.98 22.87
N VAL A 366 -2.76 3.90 23.67
CA VAL A 366 -3.32 3.67 25.01
C VAL A 366 -4.81 3.91 24.95
N LEU A 367 -5.59 2.82 24.99
CA LEU A 367 -7.05 2.89 24.98
C LEU A 367 -7.56 3.76 26.13
N HIS A 368 -8.53 4.61 25.82
CA HIS A 368 -9.14 5.52 26.77
C HIS A 368 -9.80 4.78 27.94
N LYS A 369 -9.71 5.38 29.14
CA LYS A 369 -10.42 4.94 30.35
C LYS A 369 -11.26 6.08 30.90
N ASN A 370 -12.39 5.73 31.51
CA ASN A 370 -13.33 6.71 32.04
C ASN A 370 -12.64 7.76 32.95
N GLY A 371 -12.83 9.04 32.62
CA GLY A 371 -12.26 10.18 33.34
C GLY A 371 -10.89 10.66 32.85
N GLU A 372 -10.22 9.92 31.96
CA GLU A 372 -9.02 10.38 31.27
C GLU A 372 -9.37 11.36 30.15
N VAL A 373 -8.39 12.13 29.68
CA VAL A 373 -8.57 13.01 28.52
C VAL A 373 -8.40 12.18 27.25
N ILE A 374 -9.42 12.20 26.40
CA ILE A 374 -9.39 11.66 25.04
C ILE A 374 -8.52 12.59 24.19
N LYS A 375 -7.39 12.08 23.70
CA LYS A 375 -6.43 12.82 22.87
C LYS A 375 -6.44 12.39 21.42
N SER A 376 -6.80 11.15 21.14
CA SER A 376 -6.92 10.66 19.77
C SER A 376 -8.02 9.63 19.61
N PHE A 377 -8.34 9.34 18.36
CA PHE A 377 -9.34 8.35 17.99
C PHE A 377 -8.89 7.57 16.76
N LYS A 378 -9.42 6.35 16.66
CA LYS A 378 -9.26 5.46 15.52
C LYS A 378 -10.63 5.11 14.95
N ILE A 379 -10.80 5.28 13.65
CA ILE A 379 -11.96 4.80 12.90
C ILE A 379 -11.53 3.63 12.02
N SER A 380 -12.19 2.49 12.17
CA SER A 380 -11.95 1.30 11.34
C SER A 380 -13.25 0.87 10.66
N LEU A 381 -13.18 0.29 9.47
CA LEU A 381 -14.35 -0.34 8.85
C LEU A 381 -14.75 -1.60 9.61
N LYS A 382 -16.05 -1.81 9.78
CA LYS A 382 -16.60 -3.11 10.17
C LYS A 382 -16.40 -4.12 9.04
N GLU A 383 -16.21 -5.37 9.41
CA GLU A 383 -16.07 -6.47 8.47
C GLU A 383 -17.30 -6.53 7.53
N GLY A 384 -17.04 -6.70 6.23
CA GLY A 384 -18.09 -6.77 5.20
C GLY A 384 -18.71 -5.42 4.76
N MET A 385 -18.36 -4.30 5.40
CA MET A 385 -18.99 -3.00 5.10
C MET A 385 -18.32 -2.21 3.96
N ASN A 386 -17.30 -2.75 3.29
CA ASN A 386 -16.53 -2.00 2.28
C ASN A 386 -17.39 -1.48 1.11
N TYR A 387 -18.48 -2.15 0.76
CA TYR A 387 -19.37 -1.80 -0.36
C TYR A 387 -20.66 -1.09 0.05
N HIS A 388 -20.74 -0.62 1.30
CA HIS A 388 -21.96 -0.05 1.87
C HIS A 388 -22.25 1.37 1.37
N ILE A 389 -21.26 2.06 0.77
CA ILE A 389 -21.47 3.31 0.03
C ILE A 389 -21.67 2.99 -1.45
N ASP A 390 -22.79 3.44 -2.01
CA ASP A 390 -23.12 3.21 -3.41
C ASP A 390 -22.06 3.79 -4.35
N GLY A 391 -21.49 2.92 -5.19
CA GLY A 391 -20.47 3.30 -6.18
C GLY A 391 -19.04 3.34 -5.64
N TYR A 392 -18.82 2.98 -4.37
CA TYR A 392 -17.49 2.99 -3.75
C TYR A 392 -17.14 1.67 -3.05
N TYR A 393 -15.84 1.35 -3.05
CA TYR A 393 -15.23 0.33 -2.20
C TYR A 393 -14.30 1.03 -1.21
N VAL A 394 -14.74 1.12 0.05
CA VAL A 394 -14.04 1.84 1.11
C VAL A 394 -13.01 0.92 1.75
N THR A 395 -11.82 1.44 2.00
CA THR A 395 -10.71 0.72 2.65
C THR A 395 -9.97 1.62 3.63
N GLY A 396 -9.10 1.02 4.46
CA GLY A 396 -8.23 1.76 5.35
C GLY A 396 -8.83 2.04 6.73
N GLU A 397 -8.15 2.93 7.45
CA GLU A 397 -8.51 3.39 8.78
C GLU A 397 -8.17 4.88 8.90
N ILE A 398 -8.76 5.57 9.88
CA ILE A 398 -8.43 6.95 10.22
C ILE A 398 -7.81 6.95 11.59
N LYS A 399 -6.63 7.57 11.73
CA LYS A 399 -6.00 7.89 13.01
C LYS A 399 -5.79 9.40 13.13
N ALA A 400 -6.57 10.02 13.99
CA ALA A 400 -6.54 11.47 14.17
C ALA A 400 -6.64 11.87 15.64
N ARG A 401 -6.24 13.12 15.91
CA ARG A 401 -6.20 13.68 17.27
C ARG A 401 -7.41 14.55 17.53
N PHE A 402 -7.79 14.62 18.80
CA PHE A 402 -8.54 15.74 19.33
C PHE A 402 -7.58 16.80 19.83
N VAL A 403 -7.85 18.05 19.47
CA VAL A 403 -7.08 19.21 19.95
C VAL A 403 -7.94 19.92 20.98
N THR A 404 -7.49 19.98 22.23
CA THR A 404 -8.26 20.68 23.27
C THR A 404 -8.27 22.17 22.95
N LYS A 405 -9.46 22.77 22.92
CA LYS A 405 -9.59 24.20 22.69
C LYS A 405 -8.94 25.01 23.82
N VAL A 406 -8.44 26.18 23.46
CA VAL A 406 -7.71 27.08 24.35
C VAL A 406 -8.63 28.22 24.79
N ASP A 407 -8.48 28.68 26.02
CA ASP A 407 -9.14 29.91 26.45
C ASP A 407 -8.43 31.10 25.78
N ILE A 408 -9.14 31.88 24.97
CA ILE A 408 -8.53 33.06 24.32
C ILE A 408 -7.96 34.06 25.34
N ASN A 409 -8.47 34.07 26.57
CA ASN A 409 -7.99 34.94 27.64
C ASN A 409 -6.60 34.57 28.15
N THR A 410 -6.15 33.33 27.95
CA THR A 410 -4.78 32.91 28.29
C THR A 410 -3.79 33.20 27.16
N VAL A 411 -4.27 33.31 25.93
CA VAL A 411 -3.43 33.62 24.75
C VAL A 411 -3.24 35.13 24.59
N ILE A 412 -4.32 35.90 24.66
CA ILE A 412 -4.26 37.36 24.59
C ILE A 412 -4.17 37.89 26.01
N VAL A 413 -2.96 38.22 26.46
CA VAL A 413 -2.73 38.82 27.79
C VAL A 413 -2.94 40.34 27.72
N GLY A 414 -3.76 40.87 28.63
CA GLY A 414 -4.22 42.28 28.58
C GLY A 414 -5.36 42.51 27.58
N ASN A 415 -5.83 43.75 27.47
CA ASN A 415 -6.90 44.12 26.53
C ASN A 415 -6.37 44.88 25.31
N ASP A 416 -5.23 45.55 25.42
CA ASP A 416 -4.68 46.36 24.32
C ASP A 416 -3.90 45.51 23.31
N ILE A 417 -4.38 45.48 22.07
CA ILE A 417 -3.71 44.80 20.97
C ILE A 417 -2.76 45.72 20.20
N GLY A 418 -2.74 47.01 20.54
CA GLY A 418 -1.86 48.03 19.94
C GLY A 418 -2.53 48.81 18.83
N GLU A 419 -1.70 49.33 17.93
CA GLU A 419 -2.13 50.12 16.77
C GLU A 419 -2.54 49.20 15.60
N ILE A 420 -3.65 49.53 14.94
CA ILE A 420 -4.12 48.88 13.71
C ILE A 420 -4.12 49.88 12.54
N GLU A 421 -3.98 49.37 11.32
CA GLU A 421 -3.95 50.19 10.10
C GLU A 421 -5.04 49.74 9.10
N PRO A 422 -6.28 50.28 9.20
CA PRO A 422 -7.36 49.96 8.27
C PRO A 422 -7.05 50.43 6.85
N LYS A 423 -7.02 49.50 5.88
CA LYS A 423 -6.67 49.79 4.48
C LYS A 423 -7.79 50.42 3.64
N SER A 424 -8.98 50.62 4.21
CA SER A 424 -10.12 51.25 3.53
C SER A 424 -11.06 51.93 4.52
N SER A 425 -12.01 52.72 4.02
CA SER A 425 -13.06 53.38 4.82
C SER A 425 -14.31 52.51 5.04
N SER A 426 -14.29 51.23 4.63
CA SER A 426 -15.45 50.34 4.79
C SER A 426 -15.69 49.97 6.25
N ALA A 427 -16.94 49.65 6.61
CA ALA A 427 -17.29 49.23 7.97
C ALA A 427 -16.56 47.94 8.42
N ALA A 428 -16.09 47.12 7.48
CA ALA A 428 -15.33 45.89 7.75
C ALA A 428 -13.80 46.12 7.83
N ALA A 429 -13.30 47.30 7.46
CA ALA A 429 -11.87 47.57 7.43
C ALA A 429 -11.20 47.46 8.82
N PRO A 430 -11.80 47.97 9.92
CA PRO A 430 -11.25 47.78 11.25
C PRO A 430 -11.15 46.31 11.67
N ALA A 431 -12.19 45.50 11.40
CA ALA A 431 -12.18 44.07 11.69
C ALA A 431 -11.03 43.33 10.97
N THR A 432 -10.79 43.69 9.71
CA THR A 432 -9.68 43.13 8.92
C THR A 432 -8.33 43.54 9.50
N ALA A 433 -8.16 44.82 9.87
CA ALA A 433 -6.90 45.31 10.44
C ALA A 433 -6.60 44.75 11.84
N ILE A 434 -7.64 44.51 12.65
CA ILE A 434 -7.51 43.80 13.94
C ILE A 434 -6.98 42.38 13.72
N LYS A 435 -7.57 41.65 12.76
CA LYS A 435 -7.10 40.30 12.41
C LYS A 435 -5.66 40.31 11.92
N ASP A 436 -5.30 41.22 11.04
CA ASP A 436 -3.93 41.36 10.52
C ASP A 436 -2.93 41.64 11.66
N ALA A 437 -3.28 42.54 12.60
CA ALA A 437 -2.45 42.84 13.77
C ALA A 437 -2.28 41.63 14.70
N LEU A 438 -3.36 40.89 14.97
CA LEU A 438 -3.34 39.69 15.81
C LEU A 438 -2.56 38.54 15.14
N LYS A 439 -2.68 38.37 13.83
CA LYS A 439 -1.90 37.41 13.04
C LYS A 439 -0.41 37.61 13.25
N VAL A 440 0.05 38.86 13.19
CA VAL A 440 1.47 39.19 13.41
C VAL A 440 1.86 38.99 14.88
N LYS A 441 1.07 39.52 15.81
CA LYS A 441 1.36 39.48 17.26
C LYS A 441 1.41 38.06 17.82
N TYR A 442 0.57 37.16 17.29
CA TYR A 442 0.42 35.78 17.77
C TYR A 442 0.80 34.73 16.72
N ALA A 443 1.75 35.06 15.83
CA ALA A 443 2.21 34.15 14.77
C ALA A 443 2.70 32.80 15.32
N ASN A 444 3.48 32.82 16.41
CA ASN A 444 3.99 31.59 17.03
C ASN A 444 2.85 30.68 17.52
N PHE A 445 1.79 31.25 18.13
CA PHE A 445 0.64 30.47 18.57
C PHE A 445 -0.08 29.81 17.37
N LEU A 446 -0.25 30.54 16.27
CA LEU A 446 -0.86 30.02 15.05
C LEU A 446 -0.02 28.88 14.46
N GLU A 447 1.30 29.05 14.40
CA GLU A 447 2.24 28.05 13.88
C GLU A 447 2.25 26.78 14.75
N GLU A 448 2.41 26.91 16.07
CA GLU A 448 2.43 25.80 17.02
C GLU A 448 1.15 24.94 16.97
N ASN A 449 0.00 25.58 16.75
CA ASN A 449 -1.31 24.92 16.72
C ASN A 449 -1.77 24.56 15.29
N LYS A 450 -0.95 24.83 14.27
CA LYS A 450 -1.30 24.69 12.84
C LYS A 450 -2.64 25.35 12.50
N CYS A 451 -2.85 26.57 12.97
CA CYS A 451 -4.02 27.39 12.72
C CYS A 451 -3.71 28.52 11.74
N ASN A 452 -4.73 29.00 11.03
CA ASN A 452 -4.62 30.18 10.16
C ASN A 452 -5.17 31.45 10.85
N GLU A 453 -5.03 32.60 10.20
CA GLU A 453 -5.45 33.90 10.75
C GLU A 453 -6.95 33.99 11.08
N HIS A 454 -7.80 33.12 10.53
CA HIS A 454 -9.23 33.12 10.83
C HIS A 454 -9.53 32.67 12.26
N SER A 455 -8.54 32.14 13.01
CA SER A 455 -8.66 31.95 14.47
C SER A 455 -9.02 33.25 15.19
N PHE A 456 -8.61 34.41 14.64
CA PHE A 456 -8.85 35.74 15.20
C PHE A 456 -9.86 36.54 14.37
N ASP A 457 -10.71 35.90 13.56
CA ASP A 457 -11.75 36.62 12.82
C ASP A 457 -12.64 37.40 13.80
N VAL A 458 -12.99 38.63 13.42
CA VAL A 458 -13.88 39.52 14.17
C VAL A 458 -15.18 39.67 13.38
N ASP A 459 -16.32 39.57 14.05
CA ASP A 459 -17.57 40.05 13.43
C ASP A 459 -17.51 41.58 13.41
N TYR A 460 -17.48 42.18 12.21
CA TYR A 460 -17.37 43.63 12.07
C TYR A 460 -18.51 44.38 12.80
N LYS A 461 -19.66 43.75 13.02
CA LYS A 461 -20.77 44.30 13.80
C LYS A 461 -20.45 44.45 15.30
N GLN A 462 -19.43 43.75 15.78
CA GLN A 462 -18.96 43.79 17.16
C GLN A 462 -17.77 44.74 17.36
N VAL A 463 -17.33 45.44 16.30
CA VAL A 463 -16.31 46.49 16.42
C VAL A 463 -16.98 47.81 16.79
N LYS A 464 -16.53 48.42 17.89
CA LYS A 464 -17.02 49.71 18.40
C LYS A 464 -15.89 50.73 18.35
N LEU A 465 -15.98 51.68 17.43
CA LEU A 465 -15.06 52.82 17.38
C LEU A 465 -15.52 53.92 18.34
N ASN A 466 -14.57 54.66 18.89
CA ASN A 466 -14.84 55.91 19.60
C ASN A 466 -15.32 57.00 18.63
N SER A 467 -15.79 58.13 19.16
CA SER A 467 -16.43 59.19 18.39
C SER A 467 -15.52 59.83 17.33
N ASP A 468 -14.23 59.96 17.62
CA ASP A 468 -13.22 60.51 16.70
C ASP A 468 -12.54 59.45 15.82
N LYS A 469 -12.93 58.18 15.97
CA LYS A 469 -12.41 57.00 15.26
C LYS A 469 -10.91 56.76 15.45
N SER A 470 -10.29 57.34 16.48
CA SER A 470 -8.86 57.13 16.78
C SER A 470 -8.60 55.82 17.55
N ALA A 471 -9.63 55.21 18.12
CA ALA A 471 -9.52 53.99 18.92
C ALA A 471 -10.85 53.22 18.92
N GLY A 472 -10.83 52.00 19.46
CA GLY A 472 -12.05 51.22 19.60
C GLY A 472 -11.88 49.96 20.43
N THR A 473 -12.97 49.20 20.54
CA THR A 473 -12.98 47.85 21.09
C THR A 473 -13.59 46.84 20.11
N ALA A 474 -13.25 45.57 20.28
CA ALA A 474 -13.80 44.46 19.51
C ALA A 474 -13.89 43.20 20.37
N ILE A 475 -14.86 42.33 20.07
CA ILE A 475 -15.01 41.01 20.72
C ILE A 475 -14.47 39.92 19.79
N LEU A 476 -13.57 39.09 20.33
CA LEU A 476 -12.88 37.99 19.64
C LEU A 476 -13.18 36.64 20.32
N PRO A 477 -13.02 35.51 19.61
CA PRO A 477 -13.12 35.45 18.16
C PRO A 477 -14.60 35.45 17.75
N LYS A 478 -14.85 35.66 16.47
CA LYS A 478 -16.08 35.23 15.83
C LYS A 478 -16.13 33.71 15.94
N LEU A 479 -17.04 33.17 16.77
CA LEU A 479 -17.25 31.73 16.97
C LEU A 479 -17.98 31.08 15.78
N VAL A 480 -17.47 31.33 14.58
CA VAL A 480 -18.06 30.87 13.32
C VAL A 480 -16.91 30.35 12.46
N GLY A 481 -17.07 29.16 11.90
CA GLY A 481 -16.03 28.49 11.13
C GLY A 481 -15.88 27.03 11.52
N MET A 482 -15.19 26.28 10.67
CA MET A 482 -14.91 24.87 10.92
C MET A 482 -13.66 24.76 11.79
N ASN A 483 -13.76 23.99 12.87
CA ASN A 483 -12.61 23.63 13.72
C ASN A 483 -11.92 24.81 14.43
N GLN A 484 -12.70 25.64 15.14
CA GLN A 484 -12.20 26.81 15.88
C GLN A 484 -11.46 26.41 17.16
N ILE A 485 -10.29 27.01 17.41
CA ILE A 485 -9.40 26.68 18.55
C ILE A 485 -9.82 27.28 19.88
N PHE A 486 -10.60 28.36 19.88
CA PHE A 486 -11.01 29.04 21.12
C PHE A 486 -12.42 28.65 21.56
N TYR A 487 -12.64 28.53 22.88
CA TYR A 487 -13.96 28.24 23.47
C TYR A 487 -14.58 29.42 24.25
N ASN A 488 -13.82 30.48 24.52
CA ASN A 488 -14.28 31.70 25.18
C ASN A 488 -14.17 32.90 24.24
N THR A 489 -14.80 34.01 24.62
CA THR A 489 -14.61 35.31 23.96
C THR A 489 -13.79 36.27 24.82
N LYS A 490 -13.24 37.31 24.19
CA LYS A 490 -12.48 38.38 24.83
C LYS A 490 -12.74 39.71 24.15
N GLU A 491 -13.00 40.74 24.95
CA GLU A 491 -12.99 42.13 24.48
C GLU A 491 -11.56 42.68 24.47
N VAL A 492 -11.15 43.23 23.34
CA VAL A 492 -9.85 43.88 23.15
C VAL A 492 -10.03 45.34 22.76
N SER A 493 -9.07 46.18 23.12
CA SER A 493 -8.96 47.58 22.73
C SER A 493 -7.83 47.78 21.72
N PHE A 494 -7.94 48.78 20.87
CA PHE A 494 -6.93 49.13 19.87
C PHE A 494 -6.92 50.64 19.58
N THR A 495 -5.83 51.12 18.99
CA THR A 495 -5.72 52.46 18.41
C THR A 495 -5.66 52.38 16.89
N VAL A 496 -6.14 53.41 16.19
CA VAL A 496 -6.18 53.47 14.72
C VAL A 496 -5.09 54.43 14.25
N LYS A 497 -4.14 53.91 13.46
CA LYS A 497 -3.15 54.71 12.77
C LYS A 497 -3.84 55.63 11.77
N LYS A 498 -3.60 56.93 11.88
CA LYS A 498 -4.19 57.94 10.99
C LYS A 498 -3.51 58.00 9.64
#